data_AF-A0A7H4M788-F1
#
_entry.id   AF-A0A7H4M788-F1
#
_cell.length_a   1.000
_cell.length_b   1.000
_cell.length_c   1.000
_cell.angle_alpha   90.00
_cell.angle_beta   90.00
_cell.angle_gamma   90.00
#
_symmetry.space_group_name_H-M   'P 1'
#
loop_
_entity.id
_entity.type
_entity.pdbx_description
1 polymer ?
#
loop_
_entity_poly.entity_id
_entity_poly.type
_entity_poly.pdbx_seq_one_letter_code
_entity_poly.pdbx_strand_id
1 'polypeptide(L)'
;MVAVRSAHLNKAGEFDPKKWIASLGISSQQSCERLAETWDYCREKTQGHPQADLLLWRGVEMVEILSMLSMDIDTLRAAMLFPLADGNVVSEEIMQGERREIGRHPDPRRAGHGRDTPA
;
A
#
# COMPACT_ATOMS: atom_id res chain seq x y z
N MET A 1 -4.47 25.01 10.56
CA MET A 1 -3.08 24.93 10.04
C MET A 1 -2.68 23.47 10.15
N VAL A 2 -2.89 22.68 9.10
CA VAL A 2 -2.46 21.28 9.06
C VAL A 2 -0.98 21.32 8.73
N ALA A 3 -0.13 20.92 9.68
CA ALA A 3 1.30 20.79 9.44
C ALA A 3 1.48 19.64 8.46
N VAL A 4 1.54 19.96 7.16
CA VAL A 4 2.14 19.09 6.17
C VAL A 4 3.54 18.82 6.70
N ARG A 5 3.80 17.60 7.19
CA ARG A 5 5.16 17.21 7.53
C ARG A 5 5.93 17.40 6.23
N SER A 6 6.78 18.42 6.19
CA SER A 6 7.70 18.68 5.10
C SER A 6 8.71 17.54 5.01
N ALA A 7 8.26 16.36 4.57
CA ALA A 7 9.12 15.38 3.98
C ALA A 7 9.42 15.92 2.58
N HIS A 8 10.37 16.85 2.53
CA HIS A 8 11.16 17.02 1.33
C HIS A 8 11.62 15.60 0.97
N LEU A 9 11.12 15.03 -0.14
CA LEU A 9 11.90 14.06 -0.89
C LEU A 9 13.16 14.81 -1.29
N ASN A 10 14.10 14.89 -0.35
CA ASN A 10 15.36 15.57 -0.53
C ASN A 10 15.95 14.90 -1.76
N LYS A 11 16.22 15.70 -2.79
CA LYS A 11 17.15 15.34 -3.86
C LYS A 11 18.55 15.26 -3.26
N ALA A 12 18.74 14.33 -2.31
CA ALA A 12 19.96 13.95 -1.59
C ALA A 12 19.55 13.08 -0.36
N GLY A 13 19.51 11.75 -0.53
CA GLY A 13 19.63 10.79 0.59
C GLY A 13 18.36 10.03 0.97
N GLU A 14 18.13 8.92 0.26
CA GLU A 14 17.28 7.75 0.58
C GLU A 14 15.98 7.99 1.37
N PHE A 15 14.87 8.17 0.63
CA PHE A 15 13.58 7.76 1.17
C PHE A 15 13.65 6.26 1.51
N ASP A 16 13.54 5.96 2.80
CA ASP A 16 13.60 4.59 3.32
C ASP A 16 12.16 4.09 3.55
N PRO A 17 11.59 3.30 2.62
CA PRO A 17 10.21 2.86 2.72
C PRO A 17 9.95 2.02 3.97
N LYS A 18 10.97 1.31 4.49
CA LYS A 18 10.82 0.48 5.69
C LYS A 18 10.64 1.34 6.93
N LYS A 19 11.47 2.38 7.08
CA LYS A 19 11.32 3.34 8.19
C LYS A 19 10.02 4.12 8.09
N TRP A 20 9.63 4.51 6.88
CA TRP A 20 8.38 5.20 6.64
C TRP A 20 7.17 4.34 7.04
N ILE A 21 7.05 3.11 6.54
CA ILE A 21 5.95 2.20 6.89
C ILE A 21 5.90 1.93 8.39
N ALA A 22 7.06 1.72 9.04
CA ALA A 22 7.13 1.55 10.49
C ALA A 22 6.63 2.77 11.27
N SER A 23 6.77 3.98 10.70
CA SER A 23 6.29 5.22 11.32
C SER A 23 4.78 5.43 11.23
N LEU A 24 4.08 4.70 10.36
CA LEU A 24 2.63 4.80 10.17
C LEU A 24 1.83 4.16 11.31
N GLY A 25 2.48 3.41 12.21
CA GLY A 25 1.81 2.78 13.36
C GLY A 25 0.82 1.68 12.98
N ILE A 26 0.95 1.07 11.79
CA ILE A 26 0.11 -0.02 11.33
C ILE A 26 0.31 -1.23 12.24
N SER A 27 -0.77 -1.71 12.87
CA SER A 27 -0.68 -2.71 13.95
C SER A 27 -0.37 -4.13 13.47
N SER A 28 -0.55 -4.43 12.18
CA SER A 28 -0.35 -5.76 11.60
C SER A 28 0.89 -5.79 10.71
N GLN A 29 1.81 -6.71 11.01
CA GLN A 29 3.00 -6.96 10.19
C GLN A 29 2.64 -7.30 8.73
N GLN A 30 1.61 -8.13 8.53
CA GLN A 30 1.11 -8.48 7.20
C GLN A 30 0.63 -7.22 6.44
N SER A 31 0.00 -6.27 7.14
CA SER A 31 -0.42 -5.02 6.51
C SER A 31 0.77 -4.13 6.13
N CYS A 32 1.80 -4.07 6.97
CA CYS A 32 3.06 -3.39 6.64
C CYS A 32 3.73 -3.99 5.40
N GLU A 33 3.78 -5.31 5.29
CA GLU A 33 4.34 -6.04 4.14
C GLU A 33 3.58 -5.75 2.85
N ARG A 34 2.24 -5.82 2.89
CA ARG A 34 1.39 -5.51 1.74
C ARG A 34 1.54 -4.05 1.27
N LEU A 35 1.74 -3.12 2.20
CA LEU A 35 2.03 -1.72 1.85
C LEU A 35 3.42 -1.58 1.21
N ALA A 36 4.42 -2.31 1.71
CA ALA A 36 5.76 -2.31 1.15
C ALA A 36 5.80 -2.87 -0.28
N GLU A 37 5.09 -3.97 -0.53
CA GLU A 37 4.92 -4.54 -1.86
C GLU A 37 4.28 -3.54 -2.84
N THR A 38 3.27 -2.80 -2.36
CA THR A 38 2.59 -1.78 -3.16
C THR A 38 3.53 -0.62 -3.49
N TRP A 39 4.37 -0.21 -2.54
CA TRP A 39 5.39 0.81 -2.75
C TRP A 39 6.41 0.38 -3.80
N ASP A 40 6.95 -0.84 -3.67
CA ASP A 40 7.92 -1.37 -4.63
C ASP A 40 7.32 -1.48 -6.03
N TYR A 41 6.07 -1.92 -6.14
CA TYR A 41 5.32 -1.92 -7.39
C TYR A 41 5.20 -0.52 -8.00
N CYS A 42 4.78 0.47 -7.21
CA CYS A 42 4.65 1.85 -7.68
C CYS A 42 5.99 2.40 -8.17
N ARG A 43 7.07 2.14 -7.42
CA ARG A 43 8.43 2.55 -7.77
C ARG A 43 8.89 1.90 -9.07
N GLU A 44 8.63 0.62 -9.28
CA GLU A 44 8.96 -0.08 -10.53
C GLU A 44 8.19 0.52 -11.71
N LYS A 45 6.88 0.72 -11.58
CA LYS A 45 6.05 1.23 -12.68
C LYS A 45 6.33 2.66 -13.07
N THR A 46 6.82 3.47 -12.13
CA THR A 46 7.21 4.86 -12.40
C THR A 46 8.64 4.99 -12.93
N GLN A 47 9.41 3.91 -13.08
CA GLN A 47 10.77 3.99 -13.64
C GLN A 47 10.75 4.57 -15.06
N GLY A 48 11.57 5.59 -15.28
CA GLY A 48 11.65 6.30 -16.57
C GLY A 48 10.50 7.29 -16.83
N HIS A 49 9.55 7.44 -15.90
CA HIS A 49 8.51 8.45 -16.01
C HIS A 49 9.06 9.84 -15.61
N PRO A 50 8.83 10.91 -16.40
CA PRO A 50 9.38 12.24 -16.10
C PRO A 50 8.86 12.84 -14.79
N GLN A 51 7.74 12.32 -14.27
CA GLN A 51 7.14 12.77 -13.01
C GLN A 51 7.16 11.68 -11.92
N ALA A 52 8.02 10.66 -12.04
CA ALA A 52 8.08 9.54 -11.10
C ALA A 52 8.11 9.99 -9.63
N ASP A 53 9.04 10.89 -9.29
CA ASP A 53 9.19 11.42 -7.93
C ASP A 53 7.90 12.10 -7.42
N LEU A 54 7.24 12.89 -8.28
CA LEU A 54 6.01 13.61 -7.92
C LEU A 54 4.85 12.64 -7.67
N LEU A 55 4.71 11.62 -8.50
CA LEU A 55 3.62 10.63 -8.38
C LEU A 55 3.79 9.77 -7.12
N LEU A 56 5.00 9.27 -6.87
CA LEU A 56 5.32 8.50 -5.67
C LEU A 56 5.11 9.32 -4.39
N TRP A 57 5.50 10.59 -4.42
CA TRP A 57 5.34 11.50 -3.28
C TRP A 57 3.86 11.73 -2.93
N ARG A 58 3.04 12.02 -3.94
CA ARG A 58 1.59 12.16 -3.73
C ARG A 58 0.99 10.92 -3.10
N GLY A 59 1.44 9.73 -3.50
CA GLY A 59 0.95 8.47 -2.94
C GLY A 59 1.31 8.34 -1.46
N VAL A 60 2.55 8.68 -1.11
CA VAL A 60 3.03 8.69 0.28
C VAL A 60 2.23 9.65 1.15
N GLU A 61 2.01 10.90 0.71
CA GLU A 61 1.21 11.87 1.47
C GLU A 61 -0.22 11.41 1.71
N MET A 62 -0.87 10.84 0.68
CA MET A 62 -2.23 10.31 0.82
C MET A 62 -2.28 9.17 1.84
N VAL A 63 -1.29 8.27 1.83
CA VAL A 63 -1.18 7.18 2.81
C VAL A 63 -0.95 7.70 4.22
N GLU A 64 -0.09 8.70 4.41
CA GLU A 64 0.14 9.30 5.72
C GLU A 64 -1.15 9.90 6.30
N ILE A 65 -1.90 10.66 5.50
CA ILE A 65 -3.19 11.23 5.90
C ILE A 65 -4.17 10.13 6.31
N LEU A 66 -4.32 9.09 5.49
CA LEU A 66 -5.28 8.01 5.73
C LEU A 66 -4.86 7.12 6.91
N SER A 67 -3.56 6.97 7.16
CA SER A 67 -3.05 6.26 8.33
C SER A 67 -3.42 6.96 9.64
N MET A 68 -3.40 8.30 9.68
CA MET A 68 -3.87 9.08 10.84
C MET A 68 -5.37 8.92 11.11
N LEU A 69 -6.15 8.54 10.09
CA LEU A 69 -7.58 8.25 10.20
C LEU A 69 -7.86 6.77 10.52
N SER A 70 -6.83 5.97 10.78
CA SER A 70 -6.92 4.52 11.04
C SER A 70 -7.66 3.76 9.94
N MET A 71 -7.51 4.19 8.69
CA MET A 71 -8.09 3.50 7.53
C MET A 71 -7.49 2.11 7.35
N ASP A 72 -8.25 1.21 6.74
CA ASP A 72 -7.81 -0.15 6.46
C ASP A 72 -6.66 -0.20 5.43
N ILE A 73 -5.92 -1.30 5.43
CA ILE A 73 -4.76 -1.47 4.56
C ILE A 73 -5.12 -1.39 3.07
N ASP A 74 -6.30 -1.83 2.66
CA ASP A 74 -6.69 -1.81 1.25
C ASP A 74 -6.93 -0.38 0.78
N THR A 75 -7.49 0.46 1.66
CA THR A 75 -7.60 1.91 1.47
C THR A 75 -6.23 2.58 1.35
N LEU A 76 -5.25 2.22 2.20
CA LEU A 76 -3.89 2.76 2.10
C LEU A 76 -3.21 2.35 0.78
N ARG A 77 -3.33 1.09 0.37
CA ARG A 77 -2.77 0.60 -0.90
C ARG A 77 -3.39 1.30 -2.10
N ALA A 78 -4.72 1.47 -2.11
CA ALA A 78 -5.42 2.19 -3.16
C ALA A 78 -4.97 3.67 -3.24
N ALA A 79 -4.77 4.32 -2.10
CA ALA A 79 -4.28 5.69 -2.04
C ALA A 79 -2.86 5.85 -2.60
N MET A 80 -2.00 4.86 -2.38
CA MET A 80 -0.66 4.84 -2.96
C MET A 80 -0.69 4.70 -4.50
N LEU A 81 -1.62 3.89 -5.01
CA LEU A 81 -1.77 3.66 -6.44
C LEU A 81 -2.47 4.83 -7.16
N PHE A 82 -3.33 5.59 -6.46
CA PHE A 82 -4.19 6.62 -7.04
C PHE A 82 -3.43 7.63 -7.95
N PRO A 83 -2.31 8.24 -7.53
CA PRO A 83 -1.58 9.18 -8.37
C PRO A 83 -0.99 8.53 -9.63
N LEU A 84 -0.67 7.23 -9.58
CA LEU A 84 -0.12 6.53 -10.74
C LEU A 84 -1.20 6.30 -11.81
N ALA A 85 -2.46 6.06 -11.43
CA ALA A 85 -3.54 5.99 -12.42
C ALA A 85 -3.87 7.37 -12.97
N ASP A 86 -3.90 8.39 -12.12
CA ASP A 86 -4.11 9.79 -12.55
C ASP A 86 -2.99 10.25 -13.53
N GLY A 87 -1.76 9.80 -13.29
CA GLY A 87 -0.61 10.00 -14.18
C GLY A 87 -0.56 9.08 -15.40
N ASN A 88 -1.58 8.24 -15.62
CA ASN A 88 -1.66 7.24 -16.70
C ASN A 88 -0.46 6.25 -16.74
N VAL A 89 0.17 6.02 -15.58
CA VAL A 89 1.28 5.07 -15.39
C VAL A 89 0.78 3.65 -15.17
N VAL A 90 -0.37 3.50 -14.50
CA VAL A 90 -1.05 2.22 -14.30
C VAL A 90 -2.49 2.32 -14.76
N SER A 91 -3.00 1.28 -15.41
CA SER A 91 -4.41 1.24 -15.83
C SER A 91 -5.33 0.90 -14.66
N GLU A 92 -6.57 1.42 -14.66
CA GLU A 92 -7.59 1.15 -13.65
C GLU A 92 -7.86 -0.34 -13.41
N GLU A 93 -7.63 -1.19 -14.42
CA GLU A 93 -7.78 -2.65 -14.30
C GLU A 93 -6.87 -3.25 -13.21
N ILE A 94 -5.67 -2.71 -13.01
CA ILE A 94 -4.75 -3.17 -11.97
C ILE A 94 -5.23 -2.76 -10.57
N MET A 95 -5.83 -1.56 -10.44
CA MET A 95 -6.45 -1.13 -9.18
C MET A 95 -7.65 -2.02 -8.81
N GLN A 96 -8.42 -2.45 -9.81
CA GLN A 96 -9.55 -3.37 -9.64
C GLN A 96 -9.08 -4.81 -9.34
N GLY A 97 -7.95 -5.24 -9.91
CA GLY A 97 -7.34 -6.55 -9.69
C GLY A 97 -6.80 -6.73 -8.26
N GLU A 98 -6.12 -5.71 -7.73
CA GLU A 98 -5.69 -5.66 -6.32
C GLU A 98 -6.88 -5.81 -5.37
N ARG A 99 -8.05 -5.23 -5.71
CA ARG A 99 -9.31 -5.39 -4.97
C ARG A 99 -9.89 -6.82 -5.02
N ARG A 100 -9.55 -7.61 -6.04
CA ARG A 100 -10.05 -8.98 -6.25
C ARG A 100 -9.18 -10.06 -5.60
N GLU A 101 -7.89 -9.82 -5.40
CA GLU A 101 -7.01 -10.81 -4.75
C GLU A 101 -7.19 -10.84 -3.22
N ILE A 102 -7.72 -9.77 -2.63
CA ILE A 102 -8.01 -9.63 -1.19
C ILE A 102 -9.21 -10.48 -0.74
N GLY A 103 -10.06 -10.91 -1.68
CA GLY A 103 -11.15 -11.85 -1.42
C GLY A 103 -10.71 -13.31 -1.28
N ARG A 104 -9.41 -13.62 -1.45
CA ARG A 104 -8.87 -14.98 -1.31
C ARG A 104 -7.81 -15.04 -0.19
N HIS A 105 -8.16 -14.61 1.02
CA HIS A 105 -7.49 -15.20 2.17
C HIS A 105 -8.04 -16.63 2.34
N PRO A 106 -7.27 -17.71 2.12
CA PRO A 106 -7.70 -19.02 2.55
C PRO A 106 -7.83 -18.96 4.06
N ASP A 107 -9.06 -19.05 4.57
CA ASP A 107 -9.34 -19.18 5.99
C ASP A 107 -8.60 -20.43 6.52
N PRO A 108 -7.62 -20.30 7.42
CA PRO A 108 -6.87 -21.44 7.94
C PRO A 108 -7.71 -22.33 8.87
N ARG A 109 -8.98 -21.97 9.17
CA ARG A 109 -9.88 -22.77 10.02
C ARG A 109 -10.76 -23.74 9.22
N ARG A 110 -10.64 -23.79 7.88
CA ARG A 110 -11.31 -24.82 7.07
C ARG A 110 -10.54 -26.13 6.92
N ALA A 111 -9.33 -26.24 7.47
CA ALA A 111 -8.61 -27.51 7.54
C ALA A 111 -9.05 -28.30 8.79
N GLY A 112 -9.93 -29.28 8.59
CA GLY A 112 -9.99 -30.45 9.48
C GLY A 112 -10.90 -30.34 10.70
N HIS A 113 -12.21 -30.31 10.49
CA HIS A 113 -13.13 -30.93 11.45
C HIS A 113 -13.96 -32.01 10.74
N GLY A 114 -13.24 -33.02 10.23
CA GLY A 114 -13.82 -34.33 10.00
C GLY A 114 -14.04 -34.95 11.37
N ARG A 115 -15.17 -34.63 11.99
CA ARG A 115 -15.63 -35.31 13.19
C ARG A 115 -15.78 -36.78 12.90
N ASP A 116 -15.16 -37.56 13.75
CA ASP A 116 -15.56 -38.91 14.12
C ASP A 116 -17.08 -39.08 14.08
N THR A 117 -17.55 -40.15 13.46
CA THR A 117 -18.70 -40.86 14.01
C THR A 117 -18.46 -42.36 13.86
N PRO A 118 -18.52 -43.13 14.96
CA PRO A 118 -18.22 -44.55 14.99
C PRO A 118 -19.48 -45.40 14.78
N ALA A 119 -19.30 -46.59 14.20
CA ALA A 119 -19.93 -47.88 14.52
C ALA A 119 -19.51 -48.92 13.48
#